data_AF-A0A0S4JQV7-F1
#
_entry.id   AF-A0A0S4JQV7-F1
#
_cell.length_a   1.000
_cell.length_b   1.000
_cell.length_c   1.000
_cell.angle_alpha   90.00
_cell.angle_beta   90.00
_cell.angle_gamma   90.00
#
_symmetry.space_group_name_H-M   'P 1'
#
loop_
_entity.id
_entity.type
_entity.pdbx_description
1 polymer ?
#
loop_
_entity_poly.entity_id
_entity_poly.type
_entity_poly.pdbx_seq_one_letter_code
_entity_poly.pdbx_strand_id
1 'polypeptide(L)'
;MAQNTTMKEAIERFENDEYNRRLKDCPEEKKADLPKIVASAEATVLLLGMLPPIAKMDKDITTLTACVNLALSSNNIEKIGPGLKDLKNLKRLSLGRNAIRKLEQLDVPQLEELWISYNKIDKLSGLDKLKNLKTLYMSNNQISNWTEIERLANQCPELVDVLFIGNPIFNNAPSEQDYRYMMLQRLPKLTKLDGVSVDPEEREEAERRRNAA
;
A
#
# COMPACT_ATOMS: atom_id res chain seq x y z
N MET A 1 20.23 -2.92 22.97
CA MET A 1 19.84 -1.80 22.08
C MET A 1 19.53 -2.40 20.73
N ALA A 2 18.27 -2.49 20.34
CA ALA A 2 17.91 -3.04 19.03
C ALA A 2 18.41 -2.05 17.96
N GLN A 3 19.46 -2.44 17.23
CA GLN A 3 19.89 -1.69 16.05
C GLN A 3 18.72 -1.76 15.07
N ASN A 4 18.15 -0.63 14.67
CA ASN A 4 17.17 -0.59 13.58
C ASN A 4 17.96 -0.36 12.28
N THR A 5 17.61 -1.06 11.21
CA THR A 5 18.23 -0.83 9.90
C THR A 5 17.73 0.49 9.32
N THR A 6 18.65 1.33 8.88
CA THR A 6 18.33 2.59 8.18
C THR A 6 17.88 2.30 6.75
N MET A 7 17.12 3.21 6.14
CA MET A 7 16.70 3.03 4.73
C MET A 7 17.91 2.86 3.80
N LYS A 8 19.01 3.58 4.05
CA LYS A 8 20.25 3.43 3.28
C LYS A 8 20.83 2.02 3.36
N GLU A 9 20.97 1.46 4.56
CA GLU A 9 21.46 0.09 4.75
C GLU A 9 20.50 -0.94 4.14
N ALA A 10 19.20 -0.68 4.19
CA ALA A 10 18.21 -1.56 3.57
C ALA A 10 18.33 -1.55 2.03
N ILE A 11 18.51 -0.37 1.44
CA ILE A 11 18.74 -0.19 0.00
C ILE A 11 20.04 -0.88 -0.41
N GLU A 12 21.15 -0.65 0.30
CA GLU A 12 22.44 -1.28 0.01
C GLU A 12 22.37 -2.82 0.10
N ARG A 13 21.63 -3.37 1.07
CA ARG A 13 21.43 -4.83 1.16
C ARG A 13 20.60 -5.36 0.01
N PHE A 14 19.54 -4.65 -0.39
CA PHE A 14 18.76 -5.02 -1.56
C PHE A 14 19.60 -5.00 -2.84
N GLU A 15 20.41 -3.96 -3.05
CA GLU A 15 21.35 -3.88 -4.17
C GLU A 15 22.28 -5.08 -4.20
N ASN A 16 22.82 -5.47 -3.03
CA ASN A 16 23.70 -6.63 -2.90
C ASN A 16 22.96 -7.96 -3.14
N ASP A 17 21.75 -8.13 -2.62
CA ASP A 17 20.96 -9.37 -2.76
C ASP A 17 20.48 -9.58 -4.20
N GLU A 18 19.97 -8.54 -4.85
CA GLU A 18 19.62 -8.58 -6.29
C GLU A 18 20.88 -8.86 -7.12
N TYR A 19 22.02 -8.26 -6.77
CA TYR A 19 23.28 -8.45 -7.50
C TYR A 19 23.78 -9.89 -7.37
N ASN A 20 23.75 -10.44 -6.16
CA ASN A 20 24.07 -11.84 -5.89
C ASN A 20 23.11 -12.81 -6.59
N ARG A 21 21.83 -12.46 -6.70
CA ARG A 21 20.84 -13.26 -7.44
C ARG A 21 21.16 -13.29 -8.93
N ARG A 22 21.40 -12.13 -9.56
CA ARG A 22 21.78 -12.06 -10.99
C ARG A 22 23.11 -12.74 -11.28
N LEU A 23 24.07 -12.68 -10.34
CA LEU A 23 25.34 -13.42 -10.41
C LEU A 23 25.14 -14.94 -10.36
N LYS A 24 24.16 -15.43 -9.59
CA LYS A 24 23.87 -16.86 -9.46
C LYS A 24 23.23 -17.43 -10.73
N ASP A 25 22.41 -16.62 -11.41
CA ASP A 25 21.72 -17.00 -12.65
C ASP A 25 22.59 -16.80 -13.92
N CYS A 26 23.77 -16.18 -13.81
CA CYS A 26 24.69 -15.95 -14.95
C CYS A 26 25.81 -17.01 -15.07
N PRO A 27 26.17 -17.43 -16.32
CA PRO A 27 27.35 -18.25 -16.59
C PRO A 27 28.64 -17.57 -16.09
N GLU A 28 29.62 -18.35 -15.61
CA GLU A 28 30.84 -17.84 -14.97
C GLU A 28 31.61 -16.83 -15.83
N GLU A 29 31.57 -16.99 -17.15
CA GLU A 29 32.25 -16.16 -18.15
C GLU A 29 31.74 -14.71 -18.23
N LYS A 30 30.52 -14.42 -17.75
CA LYS A 30 29.92 -13.07 -17.76
C LYS A 30 29.81 -12.43 -16.37
N LYS A 31 30.27 -13.11 -15.32
CA LYS A 31 30.19 -12.62 -13.93
C LYS A 31 31.02 -11.35 -13.69
N ALA A 32 32.10 -11.14 -14.45
CA ALA A 32 33.01 -10.01 -14.30
C ALA A 32 32.48 -8.69 -14.91
N ASP A 33 31.56 -8.78 -15.88
CA ASP A 33 30.97 -7.62 -16.60
C ASP A 33 29.57 -7.24 -16.11
N LEU A 34 29.05 -7.91 -15.07
CA LEU A 34 27.75 -7.58 -14.50
C LEU A 34 27.83 -6.23 -13.79
N PRO A 35 27.05 -5.21 -14.23
CA PRO A 35 27.05 -3.93 -13.55
C PRO A 35 26.49 -4.08 -12.14
N LYS A 36 27.09 -3.37 -11.18
CA LYS A 36 26.53 -3.25 -9.83
C LYS A 36 25.09 -2.77 -9.94
N ILE A 37 24.18 -3.50 -9.31
CA ILE A 37 22.77 -3.11 -9.29
C ILE A 37 22.66 -1.89 -8.39
N VAL A 38 22.03 -0.85 -8.93
CA VAL A 38 21.75 0.37 -8.19
C VAL A 38 20.24 0.48 -8.07
N ALA A 39 19.72 0.54 -6.85
CA ALA A 39 18.30 0.59 -6.57
C ALA A 39 17.64 1.85 -7.16
N SER A 40 18.42 2.89 -7.45
CA SER A 40 17.97 4.10 -8.14
C SER A 40 17.55 3.87 -9.60
N ALA A 41 18.07 2.82 -10.25
CA ALA A 41 17.77 2.45 -11.63
C ALA A 41 16.74 1.31 -11.73
N GLU A 42 16.45 0.63 -10.63
CA GLU A 42 15.50 -0.48 -10.60
C GLU A 42 14.05 0.02 -10.51
N ALA A 43 13.22 -0.47 -11.42
CA ALA A 43 11.80 -0.15 -11.43
C ALA A 43 11.03 -0.83 -10.28
N THR A 44 11.58 -1.90 -9.68
CA THR A 44 10.96 -2.65 -8.59
C THR A 44 11.94 -2.86 -7.46
N VAL A 45 11.63 -2.30 -6.29
CA VAL A 45 12.48 -2.36 -5.09
C VAL A 45 11.70 -3.09 -4.00
N LEU A 46 12.21 -4.26 -3.58
CA LEU A 46 11.55 -5.15 -2.62
C LEU A 46 12.38 -5.25 -1.33
N LEU A 47 12.09 -4.36 -0.38
CA LEU A 47 12.68 -4.30 0.96
C LEU A 47 11.81 -5.05 1.97
N LEU A 48 11.65 -6.36 1.73
CA LEU A 48 10.78 -7.23 2.50
C LEU A 48 11.51 -7.89 3.67
N GLY A 49 10.97 -7.78 4.89
CA GLY A 49 11.42 -8.61 6.02
C GLY A 49 12.87 -8.38 6.47
N MET A 50 13.30 -7.12 6.53
CA MET A 50 14.68 -6.79 6.90
C MET A 50 14.97 -7.19 8.35
N LEU A 51 16.14 -7.79 8.58
CA LEU A 51 16.68 -8.12 9.89
C LEU A 51 17.95 -7.31 10.14
N PRO A 52 17.99 -6.35 11.08
CA PRO A 52 16.87 -5.85 11.89
C PRO A 52 15.82 -5.03 11.10
N PRO A 53 14.58 -4.90 11.63
CA PRO A 53 13.49 -4.27 10.89
C PRO A 53 13.70 -2.77 10.70
N ILE A 54 13.18 -2.25 9.59
CA ILE A 54 13.15 -0.80 9.33
C ILE A 54 12.11 -0.17 10.26
N ALA A 55 12.54 0.75 11.11
CA ALA A 55 11.65 1.41 12.07
C ALA A 55 11.04 2.72 11.55
N LYS A 56 11.74 3.40 10.62
CA LYS A 56 11.33 4.69 10.05
C LYS A 56 11.78 4.78 8.60
N MET A 57 10.93 5.37 7.77
CA MET A 57 11.32 5.78 6.42
C MET A 57 12.03 7.13 6.52
N ASP A 58 13.18 7.25 5.86
CA ASP A 58 14.00 8.46 5.81
C ASP A 58 14.07 9.01 4.36
N LYS A 59 14.72 10.17 4.21
CA LYS A 59 14.90 10.86 2.92
C LYS A 59 15.63 10.02 1.87
N ASP A 60 16.30 8.94 2.26
CA ASP A 60 17.04 8.07 1.35
C ASP A 60 16.14 7.41 0.31
N ILE A 61 14.82 7.36 0.53
CA ILE A 61 13.88 6.87 -0.49
C ILE A 61 13.88 7.74 -1.74
N THR A 62 14.30 9.01 -1.65
CA THR A 62 14.41 9.93 -2.80
C THR A 62 15.46 9.48 -3.82
N THR A 63 16.38 8.59 -3.44
CA THR A 63 17.36 7.98 -4.35
C THR A 63 16.71 7.07 -5.40
N LEU A 64 15.50 6.56 -5.13
CA LEU A 64 14.78 5.60 -5.96
C LEU A 64 13.99 6.27 -7.10
N THR A 65 14.62 7.15 -7.88
CA THR A 65 13.93 8.00 -8.87
C THR A 65 13.23 7.23 -9.99
N ALA A 66 13.72 6.03 -10.34
CA ALA A 66 13.10 5.15 -11.33
C ALA A 66 12.09 4.13 -10.74
N CYS A 67 11.93 4.08 -9.41
CA CYS A 67 11.12 3.05 -8.77
C CYS A 67 9.63 3.25 -9.06
N VAL A 68 9.04 2.20 -9.65
CA VAL A 68 7.61 2.09 -9.96
C VAL A 68 6.90 1.27 -8.88
N ASN A 69 7.56 0.23 -8.34
CA ASN A 69 7.02 -0.69 -7.36
C ASN A 69 7.91 -0.72 -6.13
N LEU A 70 7.44 -0.17 -5.02
CA LEU A 70 8.16 -0.16 -3.76
C LEU A 70 7.45 -1.08 -2.77
N ALA A 71 8.13 -2.12 -2.32
CA ALA A 71 7.65 -2.98 -1.25
C ALA A 71 8.53 -2.86 -0.02
N LEU A 72 7.91 -2.55 1.11
CA LEU A 72 8.48 -2.36 2.44
C LEU A 72 7.71 -3.20 3.47
N SER A 73 7.11 -4.30 3.01
CA SER A 73 6.27 -5.15 3.86
C SER A 73 7.09 -5.96 4.88
N SER A 74 6.48 -6.29 6.01
CA SER A 74 7.11 -7.02 7.13
C SER A 74 8.29 -6.26 7.77
N ASN A 75 8.11 -4.97 8.02
CA ASN A 75 9.06 -4.15 8.79
C ASN A 75 8.37 -3.62 10.07
N ASN A 76 9.03 -2.73 10.81
CA ASN A 76 8.47 -2.11 12.01
C ASN A 76 8.26 -0.60 11.79
N ILE A 77 7.81 -0.21 10.59
CA ILE A 77 7.64 1.19 10.22
C ILE A 77 6.45 1.74 11.01
N GLU A 78 6.69 2.70 11.90
CA GLU A 78 5.63 3.35 12.67
C GLU A 78 5.06 4.58 11.97
N LYS A 79 5.90 5.25 11.16
CA LYS A 79 5.57 6.49 10.45
C LYS A 79 6.18 6.49 9.06
N ILE A 80 5.36 6.89 8.10
CA ILE A 80 5.83 7.20 6.74
C ILE A 80 6.60 8.52 6.83
N GLY A 81 7.81 8.52 6.28
CA GLY A 81 8.72 9.67 6.33
C GLY A 81 8.72 10.50 5.06
N PRO A 82 9.41 11.66 5.08
CA PRO A 82 9.42 12.58 3.97
C PRO A 82 10.31 12.05 2.86
N GLY A 83 9.78 11.99 1.64
CA GLY A 83 10.55 11.60 0.44
C GLY A 83 9.74 10.83 -0.59
N LEU A 84 8.59 10.24 -0.22
CA LEU A 84 7.70 9.59 -1.19
C LEU A 84 7.23 10.55 -2.30
N LYS A 85 7.05 11.84 -1.96
CA LYS A 85 6.64 12.88 -2.91
C LYS A 85 7.57 13.05 -4.11
N ASP A 86 8.85 12.72 -3.95
CA ASP A 86 9.86 12.93 -4.98
C ASP A 86 9.89 11.73 -5.95
N LEU A 87 9.20 10.62 -5.62
CA LEU A 87 9.07 9.42 -6.43
C LEU A 87 7.98 9.55 -7.50
N LYS A 88 8.25 10.36 -8.52
CA LYS A 88 7.30 10.69 -9.60
C LYS A 88 6.77 9.50 -10.40
N ASN A 89 7.47 8.36 -10.38
CA ASN A 89 7.11 7.17 -11.14
C ASN A 89 6.45 6.06 -10.30
N LEU A 90 6.30 6.27 -8.98
CA LEU A 90 5.78 5.24 -8.09
C LEU A 90 4.31 4.96 -8.35
N LYS A 91 4.01 3.75 -8.81
CA LYS A 91 2.65 3.27 -9.07
C LYS A 91 2.14 2.31 -8.02
N ARG A 92 3.02 1.51 -7.41
CA ARG A 92 2.64 0.50 -6.42
C ARG A 92 3.46 0.66 -5.15
N LEU A 93 2.77 0.78 -4.02
CA LEU A 93 3.38 0.91 -2.70
C LEU A 93 2.85 -0.18 -1.77
N SER A 94 3.74 -1.02 -1.26
CA SER A 94 3.41 -2.05 -0.29
C SER A 94 4.10 -1.77 1.04
N LEU A 95 3.31 -1.57 2.08
CA LEU A 95 3.68 -1.28 3.46
C LEU A 95 2.96 -2.24 4.42
N GLY A 96 2.64 -3.46 3.96
CA GLY A 96 1.91 -4.43 4.77
C GLY A 96 2.74 -4.96 5.95
N ARG A 97 2.09 -5.43 7.02
CA ARG A 97 2.75 -5.94 8.23
C ARG A 97 3.77 -4.94 8.79
N ASN A 98 3.31 -3.72 9.06
CA ASN A 98 4.08 -2.67 9.71
C ASN A 98 3.31 -2.16 10.96
N ALA A 99 3.85 -1.14 11.63
CA ALA A 99 3.23 -0.54 12.81
C ALA A 99 2.65 0.85 12.52
N ILE A 100 2.27 1.12 11.26
CA ILE A 100 1.82 2.44 10.81
C ILE A 100 0.49 2.77 11.47
N ARG A 101 0.42 3.95 12.12
CA ARG A 101 -0.82 4.45 12.72
C ARG A 101 -1.50 5.54 11.90
N LYS A 102 -0.72 6.32 11.15
CA LYS A 102 -1.21 7.46 10.37
C LYS A 102 -0.57 7.50 8.99
N LEU A 103 -1.38 7.84 7.99
CA LEU A 103 -0.96 7.99 6.59
C LEU A 103 -0.54 9.44 6.28
N GLU A 104 0.29 10.02 7.14
CA GLU A 104 0.84 11.37 6.92
C GLU A 104 1.96 11.31 5.86
N GLN A 105 2.14 12.39 5.09
CA GLN A 105 3.21 12.56 4.09
C GLN A 105 3.14 11.63 2.85
N LEU A 106 1.98 11.04 2.58
CA LEU A 106 1.71 10.23 1.40
C LEU A 106 1.27 11.10 0.20
N ASP A 107 2.17 11.95 -0.30
CA ASP A 107 1.91 12.86 -1.41
C ASP A 107 2.38 12.27 -2.75
N VAL A 108 1.69 11.22 -3.23
CA VAL A 108 2.06 10.49 -4.46
C VAL A 108 0.86 10.38 -5.40
N PRO A 109 0.51 11.45 -6.15
CA PRO A 109 -0.71 11.49 -6.95
C PRO A 109 -0.76 10.45 -8.08
N GLN A 110 0.39 9.94 -8.53
CA GLN A 110 0.52 8.88 -9.52
C GLN A 110 0.30 7.45 -8.99
N LEU A 111 0.13 7.27 -7.67
CA LEU A 111 0.00 5.95 -7.07
C LEU A 111 -1.32 5.29 -7.49
N GLU A 112 -1.23 4.08 -8.06
CA GLU A 112 -2.37 3.30 -8.53
C GLU A 112 -2.74 2.19 -7.53
N GLU A 113 -1.76 1.63 -6.82
CA GLU A 113 -1.98 0.55 -5.83
C GLU A 113 -1.29 0.84 -4.50
N LEU A 114 -2.04 0.71 -3.40
CA LEU A 114 -1.55 0.88 -2.04
C LEU A 114 -1.92 -0.31 -1.17
N TRP A 115 -0.91 -1.01 -0.65
CA TRP A 115 -1.10 -2.14 0.26
C TRP A 115 -0.58 -1.80 1.65
N ILE A 116 -1.48 -1.63 2.61
CA ILE A 116 -1.22 -1.27 4.01
C ILE A 116 -1.88 -2.28 4.97
N SER A 117 -2.12 -3.51 4.52
CA SER A 117 -2.66 -4.60 5.33
C SER A 117 -1.82 -4.89 6.58
N TYR A 118 -2.43 -5.31 7.68
CA TYR A 118 -1.75 -5.59 8.96
C TYR A 118 -0.96 -4.39 9.49
N ASN A 119 -1.65 -3.25 9.64
CA ASN A 119 -1.13 -2.06 10.29
C ASN A 119 -2.06 -1.66 11.46
N LYS A 120 -1.83 -0.49 12.06
CA LYS A 120 -2.63 0.05 13.17
C LYS A 120 -3.31 1.36 12.79
N ILE A 121 -3.80 1.45 11.56
CA ILE A 121 -4.38 2.67 11.01
C ILE A 121 -5.82 2.79 11.51
N ASP A 122 -6.12 3.89 12.20
CA ASP A 122 -7.44 4.21 12.75
C ASP A 122 -8.16 5.29 11.92
N LYS A 123 -7.40 6.12 11.19
CA LYS A 123 -7.91 7.23 10.37
C LYS A 123 -7.27 7.25 9.00
N LEU A 124 -8.08 7.54 7.98
CA LEU A 124 -7.67 7.67 6.58
C LEU A 124 -7.31 9.11 6.20
N SER A 125 -6.98 9.94 7.19
CA SER A 125 -6.49 11.30 6.96
C SER A 125 -5.13 11.28 6.24
N GLY A 126 -5.04 11.91 5.06
CA GLY A 126 -3.81 12.00 4.27
C GLY A 126 -3.88 11.37 2.87
N LEU A 127 -4.98 10.69 2.52
CA LEU A 127 -5.21 10.14 1.18
C LEU A 127 -5.76 11.17 0.18
N ASP A 128 -5.97 12.42 0.61
CA ASP A 128 -6.50 13.55 -0.18
C ASP A 128 -5.79 13.78 -1.53
N LYS A 129 -4.52 13.36 -1.63
CA LYS A 129 -3.68 13.60 -2.81
C LYS A 129 -3.62 12.41 -3.77
N LEU A 130 -4.12 11.24 -3.38
CA LEU A 130 -4.03 10.00 -4.17
C LEU A 130 -5.20 9.84 -5.15
N LYS A 131 -5.35 10.80 -6.07
CA LYS A 131 -6.51 10.85 -6.97
C LYS A 131 -6.60 9.69 -7.95
N ASN A 132 -5.47 9.06 -8.28
CA ASN A 132 -5.39 7.95 -9.24
C ASN A 132 -5.37 6.58 -8.58
N LEU A 133 -5.62 6.49 -7.26
CA LEU A 133 -5.60 5.23 -6.55
C LEU A 133 -6.76 4.34 -7.00
N LYS A 134 -6.43 3.18 -7.54
CA LYS A 134 -7.37 2.17 -8.05
C LYS A 134 -7.53 1.01 -7.07
N THR A 135 -6.44 0.61 -6.43
CA THR A 135 -6.42 -0.55 -5.54
C THR A 135 -5.94 -0.15 -4.14
N LEU A 136 -6.75 -0.41 -3.12
CA LEU A 136 -6.41 -0.16 -1.72
C LEU A 136 -6.61 -1.41 -0.86
N TYR A 137 -5.52 -2.01 -0.42
CA TYR A 137 -5.57 -3.15 0.49
C TYR A 137 -5.19 -2.73 1.90
N MET A 138 -6.14 -2.80 2.81
CA MET A 138 -5.97 -2.37 4.21
C MET A 138 -6.62 -3.34 5.19
N SER A 139 -6.53 -4.63 4.91
CA SER A 139 -7.01 -5.68 5.82
C SER A 139 -6.33 -5.58 7.20
N ASN A 140 -7.01 -6.02 8.25
CA ASN A 140 -6.46 -6.07 9.61
C ASN A 140 -5.88 -4.72 10.07
N ASN A 141 -6.67 -3.65 9.93
CA ASN A 141 -6.39 -2.32 10.49
C ASN A 141 -7.44 -1.98 11.57
N GLN A 142 -7.48 -0.73 12.04
CA GLN A 142 -8.32 -0.29 13.15
C GLN A 142 -9.44 0.69 12.71
N ILE A 143 -9.89 0.61 11.45
CA ILE A 143 -11.00 1.44 10.98
C ILE A 143 -12.31 0.97 11.59
N SER A 144 -12.96 1.84 12.37
CA SER A 144 -14.25 1.56 13.02
C SER A 144 -15.40 2.40 12.51
N ASN A 145 -15.13 3.52 11.82
CA ASN A 145 -16.12 4.52 11.45
C ASN A 145 -16.38 4.58 9.94
N TRP A 146 -17.66 4.61 9.55
CA TRP A 146 -18.10 4.78 8.15
C TRP A 146 -17.72 6.14 7.55
N THR A 147 -17.56 7.17 8.37
CA THR A 147 -17.10 8.50 7.93
C THR A 147 -15.74 8.45 7.25
N GLU A 148 -14.85 7.55 7.66
CA GLU A 148 -13.55 7.37 7.01
C GLU A 148 -13.69 6.79 5.60
N ILE A 149 -14.70 5.94 5.36
CA ILE A 149 -15.01 5.39 4.04
C ILE A 149 -15.62 6.46 3.13
N GLU A 150 -16.52 7.30 3.65
CA GLU A 150 -17.08 8.43 2.90
C GLU A 150 -15.98 9.43 2.52
N ARG A 151 -15.04 9.67 3.44
CA ARG A 151 -13.85 10.47 3.17
C ARG A 151 -12.99 9.84 2.08
N LEU A 152 -12.75 8.53 2.15
CA LEU A 152 -12.00 7.80 1.12
C LEU A 152 -12.69 7.90 -0.25
N ALA A 153 -14.02 7.73 -0.31
CA ALA A 153 -14.80 7.85 -1.52
C ALA A 153 -14.67 9.23 -2.18
N ASN A 154 -14.68 10.29 -1.36
CA ASN A 154 -14.51 11.67 -1.83
C ASN A 154 -13.07 11.96 -2.30
N GLN A 155 -12.07 11.38 -1.64
CA GLN A 155 -10.65 11.64 -1.92
C GLN A 155 -10.12 10.81 -3.10
N CYS A 156 -10.58 9.57 -3.23
CA CYS A 156 -10.10 8.59 -4.21
C CYS A 156 -11.29 8.06 -5.05
N PRO A 157 -11.81 8.86 -5.99
CA PRO A 157 -13.01 8.51 -6.75
C PRO A 157 -12.76 7.43 -7.81
N GLU A 158 -11.51 7.03 -8.05
CA GLU A 158 -11.10 6.01 -9.02
C GLU A 158 -10.84 4.65 -8.37
N LEU A 159 -11.24 4.45 -7.11
CA LEU A 159 -11.09 3.16 -6.43
C LEU A 159 -11.98 2.09 -7.07
N VAL A 160 -11.33 1.00 -7.47
CA VAL A 160 -11.89 -0.13 -8.19
C VAL A 160 -11.81 -1.41 -7.36
N ASP A 161 -10.77 -1.57 -6.55
CA ASP A 161 -10.54 -2.76 -5.73
C ASP A 161 -10.13 -2.36 -4.31
N VAL A 162 -10.86 -2.84 -3.31
CA VAL A 162 -10.58 -2.54 -1.90
C VAL A 162 -10.67 -3.78 -1.02
N LEU A 163 -9.82 -3.83 0.01
CA LEU A 163 -9.79 -4.91 1.00
C LEU A 163 -9.77 -4.31 2.42
N PHE A 164 -10.85 -4.52 3.15
CA PHE A 164 -11.09 -4.03 4.51
C PHE A 164 -11.34 -5.16 5.51
N ILE A 165 -11.31 -6.43 5.09
CA ILE A 165 -11.42 -7.61 5.98
C ILE A 165 -10.57 -7.43 7.25
N GLY A 166 -11.16 -7.73 8.41
CA GLY A 166 -10.47 -7.68 9.71
C GLY A 166 -10.33 -6.27 10.30
N ASN A 167 -11.00 -5.27 9.73
CA ASN A 167 -11.20 -3.98 10.41
C ASN A 167 -12.47 -4.03 11.28
N PRO A 168 -12.52 -3.25 12.39
CA PRO A 168 -13.72 -3.15 13.23
C PRO A 168 -14.99 -2.77 12.46
N ILE A 169 -14.89 -2.02 11.36
CA ILE A 169 -16.03 -1.67 10.49
C ILE A 169 -16.72 -2.90 9.89
N PHE A 170 -15.98 -3.98 9.63
CA PHE A 170 -16.53 -5.26 9.17
C PHE A 170 -17.28 -5.96 10.30
N ASN A 171 -16.70 -5.99 11.50
CA ASN A 171 -17.32 -6.65 12.68
C ASN A 171 -18.52 -5.87 13.24
N ASN A 172 -18.56 -4.55 13.03
CA ASN A 172 -19.65 -3.69 13.51
C ASN A 172 -20.88 -3.73 12.60
N ALA A 173 -20.79 -4.33 11.41
CA ALA A 173 -21.92 -4.46 10.52
C ALA A 173 -22.86 -5.60 10.97
N PRO A 174 -24.19 -5.45 10.82
CA PRO A 174 -25.16 -6.49 11.22
C PRO A 174 -24.98 -7.81 10.46
N SER A 175 -24.56 -7.73 9.20
CA SER A 175 -24.29 -8.87 8.32
C SER A 175 -23.21 -8.51 7.30
N GLU A 176 -22.53 -9.52 6.75
CA GLU A 176 -21.56 -9.32 5.66
C GLU A 176 -22.22 -8.71 4.42
N GLN A 177 -23.48 -9.06 4.14
CA GLN A 177 -24.24 -8.50 3.02
C GLN A 177 -24.56 -7.02 3.22
N ASP A 178 -25.02 -6.62 4.41
CA ASP A 178 -25.30 -5.22 4.69
C ASP A 178 -24.02 -4.38 4.67
N TYR A 179 -22.91 -4.92 5.16
CA TYR A 179 -21.59 -4.32 5.03
C TYR A 179 -21.24 -4.04 3.56
N ARG A 180 -21.41 -5.06 2.69
CA ARG A 180 -21.15 -4.92 1.25
C ARG A 180 -22.03 -3.85 0.63
N TYR A 181 -23.34 -3.85 0.91
CA TYR A 181 -24.24 -2.82 0.39
C TYR A 181 -23.87 -1.42 0.89
N MET A 182 -23.54 -1.25 2.18
CA MET A 182 -23.09 0.02 2.74
C MET A 182 -21.79 0.53 2.13
N MET A 183 -20.89 -0.37 1.74
CA MET A 183 -19.67 -0.04 0.99
C MET A 183 -20.01 0.39 -0.44
N LEU A 184 -20.84 -0.37 -1.15
CA LEU A 184 -21.23 -0.07 -2.54
C LEU A 184 -22.02 1.24 -2.67
N GLN A 185 -22.86 1.56 -1.70
CA GLN A 185 -23.59 2.83 -1.65
C GLN A 185 -22.67 4.04 -1.57
N ARG A 186 -21.51 3.90 -0.91
CA ARG A 186 -20.51 4.96 -0.73
C ARG A 186 -19.45 4.96 -1.83
N LEU A 187 -19.09 3.78 -2.34
CA LEU A 187 -18.07 3.56 -3.37
C LEU A 187 -18.73 2.92 -4.60
N PRO A 188 -19.46 3.70 -5.43
CA PRO A 188 -20.24 3.15 -6.54
C PRO A 188 -19.37 2.58 -7.69
N LYS A 189 -18.12 3.02 -7.82
CA LYS A 189 -17.19 2.53 -8.87
C LYS A 189 -16.50 1.22 -8.51
N LEU A 190 -16.73 0.69 -7.32
CA LEU A 190 -16.02 -0.48 -6.84
C LEU A 190 -16.43 -1.74 -7.62
N THR A 191 -15.44 -2.46 -8.15
CA THR A 191 -15.62 -3.71 -8.91
C THR A 191 -15.22 -4.94 -8.10
N LYS A 192 -14.35 -4.77 -7.10
CA LYS A 192 -13.93 -5.84 -6.20
C LYS A 192 -13.94 -5.30 -4.77
N LEU A 193 -14.62 -6.03 -3.89
CA LEU A 193 -14.71 -5.76 -2.48
C LEU A 193 -14.29 -7.01 -1.72
N ASP A 194 -13.24 -6.89 -0.92
CA ASP A 194 -12.74 -7.94 -0.05
C ASP A 194 -12.30 -9.22 -0.78
N GLY A 195 -11.78 -9.05 -2.00
CA GLY A 195 -11.38 -10.16 -2.87
C GLY A 195 -12.55 -10.84 -3.60
N VAL A 196 -13.79 -10.40 -3.35
CA VAL A 196 -14.99 -10.85 -4.04
C VAL A 196 -15.38 -9.82 -5.09
N SER A 197 -15.60 -10.27 -6.32
CA SER A 197 -16.09 -9.38 -7.38
C SER A 197 -17.49 -8.89 -7.03
N VAL A 198 -17.75 -7.62 -7.29
CA VAL A 198 -19.06 -7.00 -7.08
C VAL A 198 -19.92 -7.33 -8.28
N ASP A 199 -20.99 -8.09 -8.06
CA ASP A 199 -21.95 -8.37 -9.11
C ASP A 199 -22.81 -7.12 -9.39
N PRO A 200 -23.17 -6.85 -10.66
CA PRO A 200 -24.04 -5.73 -10.99
C PRO A 200 -25.38 -5.74 -10.25
N GLU A 201 -25.93 -6.92 -9.99
CA GLU A 201 -27.18 -7.11 -9.24
C GLU A 201 -27.05 -6.68 -7.76
N GLU A 202 -25.92 -7.00 -7.11
CA GLU A 202 -25.64 -6.54 -5.74
C GLU A 202 -25.59 -5.00 -5.69
N ARG A 203 -25.04 -4.38 -6.73
CA ARG A 203 -24.95 -2.92 -6.83
C ARG A 203 -26.32 -2.28 -7.02
N GLU A 204 -27.15 -2.80 -7.92
CA GLU A 204 -28.50 -2.28 -8.14
C GLU A 204 -29.35 -2.38 -6.87
N GLU A 205 -29.25 -3.48 -6.13
CA GLU A 205 -29.93 -3.66 -4.86
C GLU A 205 -29.42 -2.68 -3.79
N ALA A 206 -28.10 -2.45 -3.73
CA ALA A 206 -27.52 -1.44 -2.85
C ALA A 206 -28.06 -0.02 -3.14
N GLU A 207 -28.16 0.36 -4.43
CA GLU A 207 -28.73 1.64 -4.85
C GLU A 207 -30.22 1.75 -4.57
N ARG A 208 -30.99 0.67 -4.81
CA ARG A 208 -32.42 0.61 -4.48
C ARG A 208 -32.66 0.87 -3.00
N ARG A 209 -31.88 0.21 -2.13
CA ARG A 209 -31.95 0.42 -0.67
C ARG A 209 -31.59 1.84 -0.25
N ARG A 210 -30.66 2.50 -0.95
CA ARG A 210 -30.32 3.91 -0.69
C ARG A 210 -31.46 4.85 -1.04
N ASN A 211 -32.16 4.58 -2.15
CA ASN A 211 -33.26 5.43 -2.61
C ASN A 211 -34.58 5.18 -1.84
N ALA A 212 -34.67 4.05 -1.12
CA ALA A 212 -35.82 3.67 -0.30
C ALA A 212 -35.72 4.12 1.17
N ALA A 213 -34.55 4.61 1.59
CA ALA A 213 -34.27 5.12 2.94
C ALA A 213 -34.27 6.66 2.96
#